data_AF-A0A7W7CA38-F1
#
_entry.id   AF-A0A7W7CA38-F1
#
_cell.length_a   1.000
_cell.length_b   1.000
_cell.length_c   1.000
_cell.angle_alpha   90.00
_cell.angle_beta   90.00
_cell.angle_gamma   90.00
#
_symmetry.space_group_name_H-M   'P 1'
#
loop_
_entity.id
_entity.type
_entity.pdbx_description
1 polymer ?
#
loop_
_entity_poly.entity_id
_entity_poly.type
_entity_poly.pdbx_seq_one_letter_code
_entity_poly.pdbx_strand_id
1 'polypeptide(L)'
;MNFENSHSDVLVVGAGPVGLLLAAELRLGGASVLVLDRLAEPSAFSKAFGLGGRTLDLFDQRGLLGRLPADAHRWQAGHFAGLPTWLTYDRLPTAHPHVVRIAQHETERILAERVIELGGELRRGHEVTALQQDPDGVTATVDSPQGTYTIRSAYLAGCDGGRSSVRKLAGIDFPGSTGETASLLGDVVLTEETGTGLTRTGTGTVFVGPLGDGLHRVVPTRFDQPPPEGDADPTLDELRDALRAVLGTDLGAHSPRWLSRLRHNSRIAASYRDGRVLLAGDAAHVHAPIGGQGLNLGFGDAVNLGWKLLAALRGRPDLLDTYELERRPAAENVLANTRAQFALFRPGEQVDALRDLLDSLLDIPEVNDRLAALTTSSTLTYDLPGEHPLTGTFLADLPLTVDGRPTRLAELLRTGKGVLLDFTDADFDLAEVPVVRARTENPPAPALLIRPDGHIAWAAGPEGSDGPGEAIKRWFS
;
A
#
# COMPACT_ATOMS: atom_id res chain seq x y z
N MET A 1 -30.90 -17.87 -5.02
CA MET A 1 -30.16 -17.28 -6.17
C MET A 1 -29.48 -18.44 -6.87
N ASN A 2 -29.67 -18.57 -8.18
CA ASN A 2 -28.98 -19.61 -8.96
C ASN A 2 -27.52 -19.17 -9.13
N PHE A 3 -26.58 -19.93 -8.56
CA PHE A 3 -25.13 -19.68 -8.64
C PHE A 3 -24.50 -20.18 -9.96
N GLU A 4 -25.32 -20.67 -10.89
CA GLU A 4 -24.85 -21.18 -12.18
C GLU A 4 -24.68 -20.02 -13.18
N ASN A 5 -23.42 -19.77 -13.57
CA ASN A 5 -22.95 -18.81 -14.59
C ASN A 5 -22.86 -17.31 -14.22
N SER A 6 -22.32 -16.95 -13.05
CA SER A 6 -21.81 -15.58 -12.87
C SER A 6 -20.44 -15.44 -13.56
N HIS A 7 -20.39 -14.77 -14.71
CA HIS A 7 -19.16 -14.38 -15.39
C HIS A 7 -18.74 -12.99 -14.91
N SER A 8 -17.51 -12.82 -14.41
CA SER A 8 -16.91 -11.51 -14.14
C SER A 8 -15.64 -11.34 -14.97
N ASP A 9 -15.28 -10.11 -15.32
CA ASP A 9 -14.02 -9.86 -16.03
C ASP A 9 -12.85 -10.17 -15.10
N VAL A 10 -12.95 -9.71 -13.86
CA VAL A 10 -11.93 -9.94 -12.82
C VAL A 10 -12.59 -10.48 -11.55
N LEU A 11 -11.98 -11.51 -10.96
CA LEU A 11 -12.28 -11.99 -9.62
C LEU A 11 -11.19 -11.47 -8.65
N VAL A 12 -11.58 -10.71 -7.64
CA VAL A 12 -10.67 -10.24 -6.59
C VAL A 12 -10.90 -11.09 -5.34
N VAL A 13 -9.84 -11.72 -4.83
CA VAL A 13 -9.91 -12.59 -3.64
C VAL A 13 -9.28 -11.86 -2.46
N GLY A 14 -10.09 -11.50 -1.47
CA GLY A 14 -9.74 -10.69 -0.32
C GLY A 14 -10.38 -9.30 -0.39
N ALA A 15 -11.31 -9.01 0.52
CA ALA A 15 -11.93 -7.70 0.74
C ALA A 15 -11.21 -6.91 1.85
N GLY A 16 -9.90 -7.09 1.96
CA GLY A 16 -9.03 -6.16 2.65
C GLY A 16 -8.86 -4.86 1.83
N PRO A 17 -8.15 -3.87 2.36
CA PRO A 17 -8.10 -2.53 1.76
C PRO A 17 -7.49 -2.56 0.35
N VAL A 18 -6.45 -3.37 0.11
CA VAL A 18 -5.83 -3.51 -1.21
C VAL A 18 -6.80 -4.08 -2.24
N GLY A 19 -7.52 -5.15 -1.91
CA GLY A 19 -8.50 -5.77 -2.81
C GLY A 19 -9.69 -4.86 -3.09
N LEU A 20 -10.17 -4.13 -2.09
CA LEU A 20 -11.24 -3.15 -2.27
C LEU A 20 -10.81 -1.97 -3.15
N LEU A 21 -9.59 -1.45 -2.98
CA LEU A 21 -9.06 -0.41 -3.86
C LEU A 21 -8.89 -0.92 -5.29
N LEU A 22 -8.31 -2.12 -5.48
CA LEU A 22 -8.15 -2.72 -6.80
C LEU A 22 -9.50 -2.92 -7.49
N ALA A 23 -10.51 -3.41 -6.76
CA ALA A 23 -11.86 -3.56 -7.28
C ALA A 23 -12.46 -2.22 -7.69
N ALA A 24 -12.26 -1.16 -6.90
CA ALA A 24 -12.69 0.18 -7.25
C ALA A 24 -11.99 0.72 -8.51
N GLU A 25 -10.68 0.51 -8.67
CA GLU A 25 -9.93 0.89 -9.88
C GLU A 25 -10.48 0.20 -11.14
N LEU A 26 -10.71 -1.11 -11.05
CA LEU A 26 -11.25 -1.91 -12.15
C LEU A 26 -12.67 -1.49 -12.52
N ARG A 27 -13.53 -1.25 -11.52
CA ARG A 27 -14.90 -0.76 -11.73
C ARG A 27 -14.92 0.65 -12.31
N LEU A 28 -14.03 1.54 -11.87
CA LEU A 28 -13.88 2.89 -12.40
C LEU A 28 -13.55 2.87 -13.90
N GLY A 29 -12.72 1.92 -14.35
CA GLY A 29 -12.42 1.70 -15.76
C GLY A 29 -13.44 0.88 -16.55
N GLY A 30 -14.54 0.46 -15.92
CA GLY A 30 -15.70 -0.18 -16.57
C GLY A 30 -15.69 -1.71 -16.60
N ALA A 31 -14.75 -2.40 -15.96
CA ALA A 31 -14.75 -3.87 -15.89
C ALA A 31 -15.84 -4.37 -14.92
N SER A 32 -16.40 -5.56 -15.15
CA SER A 32 -17.20 -6.29 -14.16
C SER A 32 -16.31 -6.97 -13.13
N VAL A 33 -16.58 -6.73 -11.84
CA VAL A 33 -15.71 -7.18 -10.74
C VAL A 33 -16.54 -7.81 -9.64
N LEU A 34 -16.10 -8.98 -9.21
CA LEU A 34 -16.59 -9.66 -8.02
C LEU A 34 -15.45 -9.74 -7.00
N VAL A 35 -15.73 -9.30 -5.77
CA VAL A 35 -14.83 -9.43 -4.62
C VAL A 35 -15.34 -10.55 -3.73
N LEU A 36 -14.48 -11.53 -3.42
CA LEU A 36 -14.78 -12.59 -2.46
C LEU A 36 -13.92 -12.42 -1.21
N ASP A 37 -14.51 -12.56 -0.03
CA ASP A 37 -13.76 -12.61 1.23
C ASP A 37 -14.24 -13.75 2.10
N ARG A 38 -13.30 -14.50 2.67
CA ARG A 38 -13.57 -15.64 3.56
C ARG A 38 -14.22 -15.22 4.89
N LEU A 39 -13.98 -14.00 5.36
CA LEU A 39 -14.59 -13.47 6.58
C LEU A 39 -16.03 -13.06 6.30
N ALA A 40 -16.96 -13.51 7.13
CA ALA A 40 -18.37 -13.12 7.04
C ALA A 40 -18.59 -11.64 7.36
N GLU A 41 -17.72 -11.05 8.19
CA GLU A 41 -17.76 -9.66 8.62
C GLU A 41 -16.36 -9.02 8.50
N PRO A 42 -16.25 -7.70 8.28
CA PRO A 42 -14.97 -7.00 8.33
C PRO A 42 -14.22 -7.25 9.64
N SER A 43 -12.89 -7.30 9.59
CA SER A 43 -12.08 -7.41 10.79
C SER A 43 -12.22 -6.15 11.66
N ALA A 44 -12.56 -6.31 12.93
CA ALA A 44 -12.55 -5.21 13.89
C ALA A 44 -11.13 -4.71 14.23
N PHE A 45 -10.10 -5.49 13.88
CA PHE A 45 -8.71 -5.23 14.25
C PHE A 45 -7.97 -4.44 13.16
N SER A 46 -7.47 -3.25 13.51
CA SER A 46 -6.71 -2.39 12.61
C SER A 46 -5.22 -2.74 12.64
N LYS A 47 -4.64 -3.26 11.55
CA LYS A 47 -3.20 -3.54 11.49
C LYS A 47 -2.38 -2.30 11.13
N ALA A 48 -2.96 -1.38 10.35
CA ALA A 48 -2.33 -0.13 9.94
C ALA A 48 -2.60 1.02 10.92
N PHE A 49 -1.70 2.03 10.91
CA PHE A 49 -1.77 3.23 11.74
C PHE A 49 -2.17 4.51 10.97
N GLY A 50 -2.04 4.54 9.64
CA GLY A 50 -2.38 5.72 8.85
C GLY A 50 -2.01 5.63 7.38
N LEU A 51 -2.42 6.65 6.63
CA LEU A 51 -2.16 6.81 5.19
C LEU A 51 -1.11 7.90 4.98
N GLY A 52 -0.02 7.57 4.29
CA GLY A 52 1.06 8.52 3.97
C GLY A 52 0.77 9.39 2.74
N GLY A 53 1.57 10.43 2.55
CA GLY A 53 1.38 11.45 1.50
C GLY A 53 1.13 10.88 0.11
N ARG A 54 1.95 9.91 -0.33
CA ARG A 54 1.76 9.27 -1.65
C ARG A 54 0.40 8.59 -1.79
N THR A 55 -0.07 7.89 -0.76
CA THR A 55 -1.40 7.29 -0.74
C THR A 55 -2.49 8.35 -0.79
N LEU A 56 -2.30 9.48 -0.09
CA LEU A 56 -3.25 10.58 -0.10
C LEU A 56 -3.34 11.23 -1.48
N ASP A 57 -2.22 11.36 -2.20
CA ASP A 57 -2.22 11.84 -3.59
C ASP A 57 -3.07 10.90 -4.47
N LEU A 58 -2.86 9.58 -4.34
CA LEU A 58 -3.67 8.57 -5.06
C LEU A 58 -5.16 8.66 -4.69
N PHE A 59 -5.49 8.92 -3.43
CA PHE A 59 -6.87 9.10 -2.99
C PHE A 59 -7.50 10.37 -3.58
N ASP A 60 -6.78 11.49 -3.68
CA ASP A 60 -7.30 12.71 -4.32
C ASP A 60 -7.50 12.51 -5.83
N GLN A 61 -6.54 11.83 -6.48
CA GLN A 61 -6.63 11.39 -7.87
C GLN A 61 -7.81 10.44 -8.15
N ARG A 62 -8.52 9.97 -7.12
CA ARG A 62 -9.76 9.19 -7.21
C ARG A 62 -10.96 9.85 -6.53
N GLY A 63 -10.81 11.07 -6.02
CA GLY A 63 -11.86 11.83 -5.33
C GLY A 63 -12.25 11.24 -3.96
N LEU A 64 -11.39 10.44 -3.36
CA LEU A 64 -11.63 9.78 -2.07
C LEU A 64 -11.13 10.58 -0.87
N LEU A 65 -10.29 11.59 -1.09
CA LEU A 65 -9.69 12.38 -0.01
C LEU A 65 -10.76 13.03 0.90
N GLY A 66 -11.86 13.52 0.30
CA GLY A 66 -12.97 14.14 1.02
C GLY A 66 -13.82 13.17 1.86
N ARG A 67 -13.61 11.84 1.74
CA ARG A 67 -14.29 10.82 2.56
C ARG A 67 -13.53 10.49 3.83
N LEU A 68 -12.28 10.94 3.96
CA LEU A 68 -11.51 10.76 5.19
C LEU A 68 -12.10 11.62 6.31
N PRO A 69 -12.07 11.18 7.58
CA PRO A 69 -12.59 11.97 8.69
C PRO A 69 -11.90 13.35 8.76
N ALA A 70 -12.69 14.41 8.84
CA ALA A 70 -12.18 15.78 8.82
C ALA A 70 -11.33 16.11 10.06
N ASP A 71 -11.65 15.48 11.20
CA ASP A 71 -10.98 15.59 12.49
C ASP A 71 -9.84 14.56 12.67
N ALA A 72 -9.55 13.76 11.64
CA ALA A 72 -8.42 12.82 11.69
C ALA A 72 -7.12 13.57 11.97
N HIS A 73 -6.37 13.05 12.94
CA HIS A 73 -5.07 13.62 13.30
C HIS A 73 -4.07 13.49 12.13
N ARG A 74 -3.25 14.53 11.93
CA ARG A 74 -2.29 14.62 10.82
C ARG A 74 -0.89 14.86 11.37
N TRP A 75 0.03 13.95 11.11
CA TRP A 75 1.43 14.11 11.51
C TRP A 75 2.27 14.56 10.31
N GLN A 76 2.98 15.68 10.45
CA GLN A 76 3.90 16.20 9.44
C GLN A 76 5.33 15.66 9.60
N ALA A 77 5.49 14.66 10.46
CA ALA A 77 6.77 14.04 10.75
C ALA A 77 6.58 12.57 11.15
N GLY A 78 7.66 11.80 11.09
CA GLY A 78 7.74 10.43 11.59
C GLY A 78 9.11 10.11 12.18
N HIS A 79 9.35 8.85 12.49
CA HIS A 79 10.64 8.39 13.02
C HIS A 79 11.29 7.39 12.07
N PHE A 80 12.62 7.32 12.10
CA PHE A 80 13.35 6.15 11.62
C PHE A 80 13.77 5.32 12.83
N ALA A 81 13.31 4.07 12.95
CA ALA A 81 13.70 3.17 14.05
C ALA A 81 13.56 3.73 15.50
N GLY A 82 12.60 4.63 15.73
CA GLY A 82 12.42 5.30 17.02
C GLY A 82 13.65 6.11 17.44
N LEU A 83 14.41 6.65 16.50
CA LEU A 83 15.47 7.62 16.77
C LEU A 83 14.85 8.95 17.26
N PRO A 84 15.55 9.70 18.14
CA PRO A 84 15.09 10.98 18.67
C PRO A 84 14.80 12.05 17.61
N THR A 85 15.66 12.17 16.59
CA THR A 85 15.49 13.16 15.52
C THR A 85 14.40 12.71 14.55
N TRP A 86 13.41 13.57 14.35
CA TRP A 86 12.24 13.27 13.53
C TRP A 86 12.55 13.43 12.04
N LEU A 87 11.97 12.56 11.24
CA LEU A 87 11.89 12.70 9.79
C LEU A 87 10.81 13.74 9.47
N THR A 88 11.14 14.83 8.78
CA THR A 88 10.17 15.85 8.38
C THR A 88 9.63 15.55 6.98
N TYR A 89 8.37 15.91 6.73
CA TYR A 89 7.69 15.58 5.47
C TYR A 89 7.49 16.76 4.53
N ASP A 90 7.87 17.97 4.95
CA ASP A 90 7.64 19.24 4.26
C ASP A 90 8.30 19.34 2.88
N ARG A 91 9.38 18.59 2.64
CA ARG A 91 10.13 18.57 1.38
C ARG A 91 9.85 17.37 0.50
N LEU A 92 8.92 16.50 0.89
CA LEU A 92 8.55 15.33 0.11
C LEU A 92 7.78 15.74 -1.16
N PRO A 93 7.97 15.03 -2.29
CA PRO A 93 7.30 15.33 -3.55
C PRO A 93 5.84 14.82 -3.53
N THR A 94 5.00 15.46 -2.71
CA THR A 94 3.58 15.15 -2.49
C THR A 94 2.80 16.43 -2.21
N ALA A 95 1.53 16.47 -2.58
CA ALA A 95 0.65 17.58 -2.20
C ALA A 95 0.15 17.44 -0.74
N HIS A 96 0.48 16.33 -0.09
CA HIS A 96 0.02 15.97 1.24
C HIS A 96 1.21 15.56 2.14
N PRO A 97 2.05 16.51 2.59
CA PRO A 97 3.25 16.26 3.39
C PRO A 97 2.93 15.89 4.85
N HIS A 98 2.04 14.90 5.03
CA HIS A 98 1.60 14.40 6.32
C HIS A 98 1.09 12.95 6.22
N VAL A 99 1.02 12.28 7.37
CA VAL A 99 0.32 11.01 7.55
C VAL A 99 -1.03 11.29 8.20
N VAL A 100 -2.12 10.79 7.60
CA VAL A 100 -3.45 10.83 8.21
C VAL A 100 -3.64 9.60 9.09
N ARG A 101 -3.91 9.81 10.38
CA ARG A 101 -4.30 8.73 11.30
C ARG A 101 -5.72 8.30 10.99
N ILE A 102 -5.88 7.06 10.53
CA ILE A 102 -7.17 6.46 10.25
C ILE A 102 -7.11 4.97 10.57
N ALA A 103 -8.15 4.45 11.21
CA ALA A 103 -8.26 3.03 11.45
C ALA A 103 -8.46 2.30 10.11
N GLN A 104 -7.84 1.12 9.97
CA GLN A 104 -7.92 0.35 8.73
C GLN A 104 -9.37 -0.02 8.38
N HIS A 105 -10.21 -0.38 9.36
CA HIS A 105 -11.62 -0.71 9.12
C HIS A 105 -12.39 0.47 8.50
N GLU A 106 -12.02 1.71 8.84
CA GLU A 106 -12.66 2.91 8.29
C GLU A 106 -12.23 3.13 6.83
N THR A 107 -10.96 2.85 6.53
CA THR A 107 -10.47 2.84 5.14
C THR A 107 -11.16 1.74 4.33
N GLU A 108 -11.29 0.54 4.88
CA GLU A 108 -12.03 -0.57 4.26
C GLU A 108 -13.50 -0.21 4.03
N ARG A 109 -14.17 0.46 4.99
CA ARG A 109 -15.54 0.95 4.83
C ARG A 109 -15.67 1.92 3.65
N ILE A 110 -14.82 2.94 3.59
CA ILE A 110 -14.80 3.93 2.51
C ILE A 110 -14.60 3.25 1.14
N LEU A 111 -13.67 2.31 1.05
CA LEU A 111 -13.37 1.60 -0.20
C LEU A 111 -14.49 0.61 -0.57
N ALA A 112 -15.08 -0.09 0.39
CA ALA A 112 -16.21 -0.98 0.14
C ALA A 112 -17.43 -0.21 -0.38
N GLU A 113 -17.76 0.94 0.22
CA GLU A 113 -18.80 1.84 -0.29
C GLU A 113 -18.50 2.27 -1.73
N ARG A 114 -17.23 2.62 -2.01
CA ARG A 114 -16.83 3.01 -3.36
C ARG A 114 -17.00 1.88 -4.38
N VAL A 115 -16.67 0.64 -4.02
CA VAL A 115 -16.88 -0.53 -4.90
C VAL A 115 -18.36 -0.67 -5.23
N ILE A 116 -19.26 -0.55 -4.24
CA ILE A 116 -20.71 -0.67 -4.44
C ILE A 116 -21.25 0.50 -5.28
N GLU A 117 -20.83 1.74 -5.02
CA GLU A 117 -21.21 2.93 -5.79
C GLU A 117 -20.83 2.80 -7.28
N LEU A 118 -19.69 2.16 -7.56
CA LEU A 118 -19.24 1.87 -8.91
C LEU A 118 -19.88 0.60 -9.50
N GLY A 119 -20.81 -0.04 -8.79
CA GLY A 119 -21.56 -1.23 -9.24
C GLY A 119 -20.77 -2.54 -9.18
N GLY A 120 -19.72 -2.61 -8.35
CA GLY A 120 -19.04 -3.88 -8.05
C GLY A 120 -19.84 -4.74 -7.08
N GLU A 121 -19.57 -6.05 -7.11
CA GLU A 121 -20.19 -7.01 -6.20
C GLU A 121 -19.19 -7.45 -5.12
N LEU A 122 -19.63 -7.52 -3.87
CA LEU A 122 -18.84 -7.98 -2.73
C LEU A 122 -19.58 -9.11 -2.00
N ARG A 123 -18.96 -10.29 -1.92
CA ARG A 123 -19.47 -11.46 -1.19
C ARG A 123 -18.55 -11.82 -0.03
N ARG A 124 -19.07 -11.73 1.19
CA ARG A 124 -18.39 -12.10 2.43
C ARG A 124 -18.75 -13.52 2.87
N GLY A 125 -17.89 -14.18 3.63
CA GLY A 125 -18.03 -15.59 4.01
C GLY A 125 -17.79 -16.56 2.85
N HIS A 126 -17.11 -16.12 1.79
CA HIS A 126 -16.87 -16.87 0.57
C HIS A 126 -15.37 -17.11 0.39
N GLU A 127 -14.93 -18.36 0.55
CA GLU A 127 -13.53 -18.74 0.54
C GLU A 127 -13.16 -19.43 -0.78
N VAL A 128 -12.11 -18.94 -1.44
CA VAL A 128 -11.55 -19.61 -2.61
C VAL A 128 -10.65 -20.77 -2.16
N THR A 129 -11.02 -21.99 -2.54
CA THR A 129 -10.36 -23.23 -2.09
C THR A 129 -9.64 -23.99 -3.19
N ALA A 130 -9.94 -23.73 -4.47
CA ALA A 130 -9.19 -24.27 -5.60
C ALA A 130 -9.17 -23.30 -6.79
N LEU A 131 -8.11 -23.37 -7.59
CA LEU A 131 -7.91 -22.56 -8.80
C LEU A 131 -7.49 -23.46 -9.97
N GLN A 132 -8.07 -23.20 -11.14
CA GLN A 132 -7.66 -23.79 -12.42
C GLN A 132 -7.65 -22.69 -13.47
N GLN A 133 -6.63 -22.62 -14.32
CA GLN A 133 -6.55 -21.63 -15.38
C GLN A 133 -6.23 -22.29 -16.73
N ASP A 134 -6.66 -21.65 -17.79
CA ASP A 134 -6.42 -22.02 -19.19
C ASP A 134 -6.13 -20.74 -20.01
N PRO A 135 -5.89 -20.84 -21.33
CA PRO A 135 -5.58 -19.67 -22.15
C PRO A 135 -6.64 -18.57 -22.15
N ASP A 136 -7.89 -18.85 -21.78
CA ASP A 136 -9.03 -17.92 -21.89
C ASP A 136 -9.50 -17.36 -20.53
N GLY A 137 -9.09 -17.93 -19.41
CA GLY A 137 -9.55 -17.47 -18.10
C GLY A 137 -9.10 -18.32 -16.90
N VAL A 138 -9.66 -17.99 -15.74
CA VAL A 138 -9.44 -18.66 -14.45
C VAL A 138 -10.78 -19.10 -13.89
N THR A 139 -10.87 -20.37 -13.49
CA THR A 139 -12.00 -20.95 -12.76
C THR A 139 -11.61 -21.10 -11.29
N ALA A 140 -12.33 -20.43 -10.40
CA ALA A 140 -12.17 -20.55 -8.96
C ALA A 140 -13.29 -21.41 -8.36
N THR A 141 -12.93 -22.33 -7.47
CA THR A 141 -13.88 -23.05 -6.60
C THR A 141 -14.02 -22.28 -5.30
N VAL A 142 -15.27 -22.03 -4.90
CA VAL A 142 -15.63 -21.16 -3.77
C VAL A 142 -16.50 -21.94 -2.81
N ASP A 143 -16.05 -22.04 -1.55
CA ASP A 143 -16.86 -22.53 -0.45
C ASP A 143 -17.64 -21.37 0.17
N SER A 144 -18.94 -21.58 0.37
CA SER A 144 -19.85 -20.57 0.94
C SER A 144 -20.80 -21.21 1.94
N PRO A 145 -21.52 -20.41 2.76
CA PRO A 145 -22.52 -20.93 3.69
C PRO A 145 -23.67 -21.68 2.99
N GLN A 146 -23.86 -21.46 1.69
CA GLN A 146 -24.91 -22.10 0.87
C GLN A 146 -24.41 -23.33 0.09
N GLY A 147 -23.13 -23.67 0.23
CA GLY A 147 -22.48 -24.77 -0.48
C GLY A 147 -21.32 -24.31 -1.38
N THR A 148 -20.67 -25.28 -2.02
CA THR A 148 -19.56 -25.06 -2.93
C THR A 148 -20.06 -24.73 -4.34
N TYR A 149 -19.46 -23.74 -4.99
CA TYR A 149 -19.75 -23.40 -6.38
C TYR A 149 -18.50 -22.92 -7.12
N THR A 150 -18.60 -22.75 -8.44
CA THR A 150 -17.49 -22.29 -9.28
C THR A 150 -17.79 -20.95 -9.93
N ILE A 151 -16.75 -20.12 -10.08
CA ILE A 151 -16.80 -18.83 -10.78
C ILE A 151 -15.75 -18.82 -11.87
N ARG A 152 -16.13 -18.33 -13.06
CA ARG A 152 -15.21 -18.12 -14.17
C ARG A 152 -14.95 -16.62 -14.36
N SER A 153 -13.68 -16.25 -14.50
CA SER A 153 -13.27 -14.89 -14.85
C SER A 153 -12.12 -14.86 -15.86
N ALA A 154 -11.90 -13.72 -16.52
CA ALA A 154 -10.76 -13.57 -17.44
C ALA A 154 -9.43 -13.46 -16.69
N TYR A 155 -9.44 -12.84 -15.51
CA TYR A 155 -8.31 -12.74 -14.59
C TYR A 155 -8.74 -12.92 -13.14
N LEU A 156 -7.78 -13.28 -12.28
CA LEU A 156 -7.94 -13.36 -10.83
C LEU A 156 -6.83 -12.59 -10.13
N ALA A 157 -7.18 -11.75 -9.16
CA ALA A 157 -6.23 -11.04 -8.30
C ALA A 157 -6.34 -11.50 -6.84
N GLY A 158 -5.27 -12.08 -6.31
CA GLY A 158 -5.10 -12.42 -4.91
C GLY A 158 -4.69 -11.21 -4.09
N CYS A 159 -5.60 -10.75 -3.24
CA CYS A 159 -5.43 -9.66 -2.27
C CYS A 159 -5.76 -10.16 -0.84
N ASP A 160 -5.54 -11.45 -0.59
CA ASP A 160 -5.99 -12.25 0.55
C ASP A 160 -4.95 -12.37 1.68
N GLY A 161 -4.00 -11.43 1.71
CA GLY A 161 -3.08 -11.20 2.82
C GLY A 161 -1.87 -12.15 2.90
N GLY A 162 -1.07 -12.03 3.97
CA GLY A 162 0.22 -12.72 4.11
C GLY A 162 0.16 -14.25 4.03
N ARG A 163 -0.99 -14.84 4.39
CA ARG A 163 -1.26 -16.28 4.34
C ARG A 163 -1.99 -16.73 3.06
N SER A 164 -2.05 -15.86 2.05
CA SER A 164 -2.73 -16.01 0.75
C SER A 164 -2.95 -17.46 0.31
N SER A 165 -4.21 -17.85 0.16
CA SER A 165 -4.60 -19.11 -0.48
C SER A 165 -4.32 -19.02 -1.98
N VAL A 166 -4.59 -17.87 -2.61
CA VAL A 166 -4.37 -17.68 -4.06
C VAL A 166 -2.91 -17.93 -4.44
N ARG A 167 -1.95 -17.34 -3.72
CA ARG A 167 -0.51 -17.55 -3.95
C ARG A 167 -0.14 -19.03 -3.88
N LYS A 168 -0.65 -19.75 -2.88
CA LYS A 168 -0.38 -21.19 -2.68
C LYS A 168 -1.01 -22.04 -3.77
N LEU A 169 -2.26 -21.75 -4.12
CA LEU A 169 -3.03 -22.46 -5.15
C LEU A 169 -2.45 -22.26 -6.55
N ALA A 170 -1.85 -21.09 -6.82
CA ALA A 170 -1.10 -20.81 -8.03
C ALA A 170 0.33 -21.41 -8.03
N GLY A 171 0.75 -22.06 -6.94
CA GLY A 171 2.10 -22.62 -6.84
C GLY A 171 3.22 -21.57 -6.83
N ILE A 172 2.92 -20.33 -6.44
CA ILE A 172 3.89 -19.24 -6.40
C ILE A 172 4.66 -19.31 -5.07
N ASP A 173 5.97 -19.51 -5.15
CA ASP A 173 6.84 -19.53 -3.98
C ASP A 173 6.87 -18.21 -3.23
N PHE A 174 7.16 -18.27 -1.92
CA PHE A 174 7.26 -17.09 -1.06
C PHE A 174 8.63 -17.00 -0.36
N PRO A 175 9.72 -16.82 -1.13
CA PRO A 175 11.07 -16.77 -0.59
C PRO A 175 11.27 -15.60 0.37
N GLY A 176 12.21 -15.79 1.29
CA GLY A 176 12.57 -14.80 2.29
C GLY A 176 12.83 -15.44 3.64
N SER A 177 12.88 -14.60 4.67
CA SER A 177 13.29 -14.99 6.01
C SER A 177 12.18 -14.76 7.03
N THR A 178 12.24 -15.53 8.11
CA THR A 178 11.47 -15.30 9.33
C THR A 178 12.47 -14.95 10.42
N GLY A 179 12.29 -13.80 11.08
CA GLY A 179 13.22 -13.33 12.10
C GLY A 179 13.29 -14.26 13.32
N GLU A 180 14.45 -14.25 13.98
CA GLU A 180 14.72 -14.99 15.23
C GLU A 180 14.09 -14.34 16.47
N THR A 181 13.12 -13.45 16.27
CA THR A 181 12.45 -12.72 17.33
C THR A 181 10.99 -12.52 16.93
N ALA A 182 10.09 -12.55 17.90
CA ALA A 182 8.69 -12.24 17.72
C ALA A 182 8.28 -11.11 18.67
N SER A 183 7.33 -10.29 18.25
CA SER A 183 6.68 -9.33 19.14
C SER A 183 5.31 -9.86 19.54
N LEU A 184 4.84 -9.44 20.71
CA LEU A 184 3.42 -9.51 21.02
C LEU A 184 2.77 -8.18 20.65
N LEU A 185 1.51 -8.21 20.30
CA LEU A 185 0.68 -7.03 20.11
C LEU A 185 -0.53 -7.16 21.03
N GLY A 186 -0.82 -6.10 21.77
CA GLY A 186 -2.05 -5.98 22.54
C GLY A 186 -2.71 -4.63 22.32
N ASP A 187 -4.00 -4.65 22.00
CA ASP A 187 -4.86 -3.46 22.11
C ASP A 187 -5.58 -3.55 23.45
N VAL A 188 -5.12 -2.76 24.43
CA VAL A 188 -5.48 -2.86 25.85
C VAL A 188 -5.74 -1.48 26.46
N VAL A 189 -6.42 -1.45 27.60
CA VAL A 189 -6.51 -0.26 28.45
C VAL A 189 -5.33 -0.26 29.41
N LEU A 190 -4.72 0.91 29.64
CA LEU A 190 -3.59 1.10 30.55
C LEU A 190 -4.07 1.97 31.73
N THR A 191 -3.68 1.61 32.95
CA THR A 191 -3.99 2.42 34.15
C THR A 191 -2.83 3.28 34.61
N GLU A 192 -1.61 2.92 34.21
CA GLU A 192 -0.42 3.72 34.49
C GLU A 192 -0.25 4.79 33.41
N GLU A 193 0.12 6.01 33.82
CA GLU A 193 0.52 7.04 32.87
C GLU A 193 1.83 6.62 32.17
N THR A 194 1.82 6.69 30.84
CA THR A 194 2.98 6.31 30.03
C THR A 194 3.10 7.22 28.81
N GLY A 195 4.33 7.38 28.33
CA GLY A 195 4.59 8.09 27.08
C GLY A 195 4.08 7.33 25.87
N THR A 196 4.02 8.02 24.73
CA THR A 196 3.74 7.38 23.43
C THR A 196 5.04 7.26 22.64
N GLY A 197 5.12 6.26 21.76
CA GLY A 197 6.30 5.98 20.94
C GLY A 197 7.02 4.71 21.38
N LEU A 198 8.29 4.61 20.99
CA LEU A 198 9.12 3.44 21.23
C LEU A 198 10.04 3.66 22.43
N THR A 199 9.93 2.81 23.45
CA THR A 199 10.89 2.72 24.54
C THR A 199 11.81 1.53 24.30
N ARG A 200 13.12 1.72 24.52
CA ARG A 200 14.15 0.69 24.38
C ARG A 200 14.95 0.56 25.68
N THR A 201 15.16 -0.66 26.12
CA THR A 201 15.88 -1.01 27.36
C THR A 201 16.92 -2.11 27.08
N GLY A 202 17.63 -2.57 28.11
CA GLY A 202 18.65 -3.61 27.96
C GLY A 202 18.11 -4.98 27.53
N THR A 203 16.82 -5.24 27.73
CA THR A 203 16.18 -6.55 27.43
C THR A 203 15.32 -6.51 26.15
N GLY A 204 14.85 -5.33 25.74
CA GLY A 204 14.19 -5.17 24.45
C GLY A 204 13.48 -3.84 24.23
N THR A 205 12.36 -3.85 23.51
CA THR A 205 11.61 -2.66 23.15
C THR A 205 10.12 -2.79 23.46
N VAL A 206 9.45 -1.67 23.76
CA VAL A 206 7.99 -1.56 23.81
C VAL A 206 7.58 -0.35 23.00
N PHE A 207 6.71 -0.57 22.01
CA PHE A 207 5.98 0.53 21.38
C PHE A 207 4.63 0.72 22.10
N VAL A 208 4.26 1.97 22.39
CA VAL A 208 2.93 2.35 22.92
C VAL A 208 2.33 3.43 22.01
N GLY A 209 1.13 3.20 21.48
CA GLY A 209 0.42 4.16 20.63
C GLY A 209 -1.07 4.27 20.98
N PRO A 210 -1.65 5.48 21.03
CA PRO A 210 -3.05 5.66 21.38
C PRO A 210 -3.97 5.29 20.21
N LEU A 211 -4.99 4.49 20.48
CA LEU A 211 -6.03 4.11 19.53
C LEU A 211 -7.33 4.93 19.68
N GLY A 212 -7.47 5.68 20.77
CA GLY A 212 -8.70 6.41 21.12
C GLY A 212 -9.47 5.72 22.24
N ASP A 213 -10.41 6.43 22.87
CA ASP A 213 -11.30 5.90 23.93
C ASP A 213 -10.58 5.17 25.08
N GLY A 214 -9.38 5.62 25.44
CA GLY A 214 -8.54 5.00 26.48
C GLY A 214 -7.81 3.71 26.06
N LEU A 215 -8.02 3.24 24.83
CA LEU A 215 -7.35 2.07 24.28
C LEU A 215 -5.96 2.44 23.74
N HIS A 216 -4.98 1.58 24.02
CA HIS A 216 -3.61 1.70 23.57
C HIS A 216 -3.18 0.44 22.84
N ARG A 217 -2.44 0.61 21.74
CA ARG A 217 -1.65 -0.47 21.15
C ARG A 217 -0.32 -0.54 21.89
N VAL A 218 -0.03 -1.69 22.49
CA VAL A 218 1.27 -2.02 23.07
C VAL A 218 1.92 -3.15 22.27
N VAL A 219 3.19 -2.99 21.93
CA VAL A 219 3.95 -3.99 21.16
C VAL A 219 5.30 -4.24 21.84
N PRO A 220 5.36 -5.12 22.85
CA PRO A 220 6.62 -5.54 23.44
C PRO A 220 7.37 -6.53 22.54
N THR A 221 8.68 -6.33 22.43
CA THR A 221 9.62 -7.21 21.72
C THR A 221 10.79 -7.52 22.65
N ARG A 222 11.04 -8.80 22.87
CA ARG A 222 12.13 -9.29 23.72
C ARG A 222 13.23 -9.89 22.86
N PHE A 223 14.48 -9.52 23.12
CA PHE A 223 15.66 -10.02 22.38
C PHE A 223 16.49 -11.02 23.19
N ASP A 224 16.12 -11.27 24.44
CA ASP A 224 16.79 -12.16 25.38
C ASP A 224 16.21 -13.58 25.39
N GLN A 225 15.29 -13.88 24.46
CA GLN A 225 14.65 -15.18 24.33
C GLN A 225 14.36 -15.52 22.86
N PRO A 226 14.32 -16.81 22.50
CA PRO A 226 13.83 -17.23 21.20
C PRO A 226 12.33 -16.93 21.05
N PRO A 227 11.80 -16.84 19.82
CA PRO A 227 10.38 -16.65 19.60
C PRO A 227 9.63 -17.89 20.09
N PRO A 228 8.47 -17.75 20.76
CA PRO A 228 7.67 -18.89 21.18
C PRO A 228 7.28 -19.80 20.01
N GLU A 229 7.26 -21.11 20.28
CA GLU A 229 6.79 -22.12 19.32
C GLU A 229 5.27 -21.97 19.08
N GLY A 230 4.84 -22.13 17.83
CA GLY A 230 3.42 -22.13 17.45
C GLY A 230 2.79 -20.75 17.25
N ASP A 231 1.66 -20.74 16.54
CA ASP A 231 1.01 -19.53 16.01
C ASP A 231 -0.27 -19.13 16.78
N ALA A 232 -0.51 -19.70 17.96
CA ALA A 232 -1.68 -19.37 18.79
C ALA A 232 -1.63 -17.91 19.25
N ASP A 233 -2.77 -17.21 19.35
CA ASP A 233 -2.76 -15.84 19.88
C ASP A 233 -2.32 -15.82 21.36
N PRO A 234 -1.58 -14.78 21.78
CA PRO A 234 -1.06 -14.71 23.14
C PRO A 234 -2.15 -14.46 24.18
N THR A 235 -1.88 -14.84 25.42
CA THR A 235 -2.75 -14.47 26.56
C THR A 235 -2.42 -13.06 27.07
N LEU A 236 -3.34 -12.46 27.84
CA LEU A 236 -3.07 -11.17 28.49
C LEU A 236 -1.89 -11.27 29.48
N ASP A 237 -1.74 -12.40 30.16
CA ASP A 237 -0.64 -12.59 31.11
C ASP A 237 0.70 -12.68 30.39
N GLU A 238 0.77 -13.34 29.23
CA GLU A 238 1.98 -13.33 28.38
C GLU A 238 2.34 -11.90 27.93
N LEU A 239 1.34 -11.07 27.60
CA LEU A 239 1.56 -9.67 27.26
C LEU A 239 2.12 -8.89 28.45
N ARG A 240 1.50 -9.03 29.63
CA ARG A 240 1.95 -8.36 30.87
C ARG A 240 3.36 -8.79 31.27
N ASP A 241 3.68 -10.07 31.15
CA ASP A 241 5.02 -10.58 31.44
C ASP A 241 6.08 -10.03 30.48
N ALA A 242 5.73 -9.91 29.19
CA ALA A 242 6.61 -9.28 28.21
C ALA A 242 6.83 -7.78 28.53
N LEU A 243 5.79 -7.06 28.94
CA LEU A 243 5.90 -5.66 29.37
C LEU A 243 6.80 -5.53 30.62
N ARG A 244 6.57 -6.32 31.68
CA ARG A 244 7.39 -6.29 32.90
C ARG A 244 8.84 -6.57 32.63
N ALA A 245 9.14 -7.51 31.74
CA ALA A 245 10.51 -7.84 31.40
C ALA A 245 11.26 -6.73 30.67
N VAL A 246 10.55 -5.91 29.89
CA VAL A 246 11.18 -4.81 29.14
C VAL A 246 11.17 -3.51 29.93
N LEU A 247 10.05 -3.14 30.56
CA LEU A 247 9.83 -1.85 31.21
C LEU A 247 9.93 -1.89 32.74
N GLY A 248 9.94 -3.07 33.36
CA GLY A 248 9.84 -3.23 34.81
C GLY A 248 8.41 -3.11 35.36
N THR A 249 7.42 -2.85 34.52
CA THR A 249 5.98 -2.74 34.84
C THR A 249 5.15 -3.37 33.71
N ASP A 250 3.91 -3.78 33.99
CA ASP A 250 2.93 -4.18 32.97
C ASP A 250 2.01 -3.02 32.53
N LEU A 251 2.28 -1.80 33.00
CA LEU A 251 1.50 -0.59 32.74
C LEU A 251 0.03 -0.69 33.24
N GLY A 252 -0.25 -1.67 34.10
CA GLY A 252 -1.60 -2.05 34.48
C GLY A 252 -2.46 -2.49 33.29
N ALA A 253 -1.87 -3.06 32.23
CA ALA A 253 -2.59 -3.45 31.02
C ALA A 253 -3.78 -4.37 31.33
N HIS A 254 -4.99 -4.03 30.89
CA HIS A 254 -6.20 -4.83 31.11
C HIS A 254 -7.22 -4.68 29.97
N SER A 255 -8.35 -5.40 30.07
CA SER A 255 -9.46 -5.35 29.11
C SER A 255 -9.02 -5.50 27.63
N PRO A 256 -8.32 -6.59 27.27
CA PRO A 256 -7.81 -6.75 25.91
C PRO A 256 -8.94 -6.78 24.89
N ARG A 257 -8.80 -5.94 23.86
CA ARG A 257 -9.66 -5.97 22.67
C ARG A 257 -9.07 -6.85 21.60
N TRP A 258 -7.74 -6.85 21.48
CA TRP A 258 -7.02 -7.68 20.54
C TRP A 258 -5.69 -8.11 21.13
N LEU A 259 -5.33 -9.37 20.92
CA LEU A 259 -4.03 -9.95 21.27
C LEU A 259 -3.56 -10.72 20.04
N SER A 260 -2.31 -10.50 19.63
CA SER A 260 -1.74 -11.21 18.48
C SER A 260 -0.24 -11.38 18.60
N ARG A 261 0.29 -12.44 17.98
CA ARG A 261 1.73 -12.67 17.86
C ARG A 261 2.22 -12.23 16.49
N LEU A 262 3.18 -11.32 16.50
CA LEU A 262 3.79 -10.78 15.28
C LEU A 262 5.12 -11.49 15.03
N ARG A 263 5.16 -12.30 13.97
CA ARG A 263 6.44 -12.80 13.44
C ARG A 263 7.00 -11.80 12.44
N HIS A 264 8.28 -11.51 12.57
CA HIS A 264 9.01 -10.63 11.64
C HIS A 264 9.36 -11.39 10.37
N ASN A 265 8.35 -11.69 9.56
CA ASN A 265 8.54 -12.23 8.23
C ASN A 265 9.02 -11.12 7.29
N SER A 266 9.93 -11.45 6.39
CA SER A 266 10.35 -10.58 5.29
C SER A 266 10.41 -11.44 4.04
N ARG A 267 9.33 -11.44 3.27
CA ARG A 267 9.15 -12.31 2.10
C ARG A 267 8.51 -11.53 0.95
N ILE A 268 8.90 -11.88 -0.26
CA ILE A 268 8.31 -11.38 -1.50
C ILE A 268 7.97 -12.60 -2.35
N ALA A 269 6.82 -12.59 -3.01
CA ALA A 269 6.41 -13.64 -3.93
C ALA A 269 7.45 -13.79 -5.04
N ALA A 270 7.73 -15.04 -5.44
CA ALA A 270 8.69 -15.33 -6.49
C ALA A 270 8.28 -14.73 -7.84
N SER A 271 6.97 -14.60 -8.07
CA SER A 271 6.39 -13.77 -9.12
C SER A 271 5.10 -13.13 -8.65
N TYR A 272 4.75 -11.97 -9.23
CA TYR A 272 3.49 -11.29 -8.98
C TYR A 272 2.38 -11.73 -9.95
N ARG A 273 2.73 -12.52 -10.99
CA ARG A 273 1.82 -13.01 -12.03
C ARG A 273 2.18 -14.44 -12.42
N ASP A 274 1.19 -15.33 -12.38
CA ASP A 274 1.24 -16.63 -13.04
C ASP A 274 0.08 -16.75 -14.03
N GLY A 275 0.38 -16.55 -15.32
CA GLY A 275 -0.62 -16.54 -16.38
C GLY A 275 -1.68 -15.46 -16.17
N ARG A 276 -2.87 -15.88 -15.75
CA ARG A 276 -4.05 -15.03 -15.49
C ARG A 276 -4.33 -14.80 -14.00
N VAL A 277 -3.48 -15.32 -13.12
CA VAL A 277 -3.52 -15.11 -11.67
C VAL A 277 -2.45 -14.09 -11.26
N LEU A 278 -2.83 -13.07 -10.50
CA LEU A 278 -1.95 -12.00 -10.04
C LEU A 278 -2.04 -11.84 -8.53
N LEU A 279 -1.01 -11.28 -7.89
CA LEU A 279 -0.96 -11.04 -6.44
C LEU A 279 -0.71 -9.56 -6.15
N ALA A 280 -1.38 -8.99 -5.14
CA ALA A 280 -1.16 -7.61 -4.69
C ALA A 280 -1.22 -7.47 -3.16
N GLY A 281 -0.47 -6.49 -2.63
CA GLY A 281 -0.40 -6.22 -1.19
C GLY A 281 0.27 -7.37 -0.42
N ASP A 282 -0.23 -7.65 0.78
CA ASP A 282 0.33 -8.68 1.67
C ASP A 282 0.38 -10.10 1.04
N ALA A 283 -0.43 -10.37 0.01
CA ALA A 283 -0.35 -11.61 -0.76
C ALA A 283 0.95 -11.72 -1.56
N ALA A 284 1.49 -10.59 -2.02
CA ALA A 284 2.73 -10.47 -2.79
C ALA A 284 3.96 -10.18 -1.92
N HIS A 285 3.83 -9.49 -0.78
CA HIS A 285 4.97 -9.16 0.07
C HIS A 285 4.57 -8.98 1.54
N VAL A 286 5.36 -9.49 2.46
CA VAL A 286 5.18 -9.27 3.91
C VAL A 286 6.47 -8.79 4.53
N HIS A 287 6.35 -7.87 5.48
CA HIS A 287 7.48 -7.31 6.22
C HIS A 287 7.06 -7.00 7.66
N ALA A 288 8.03 -6.67 8.52
CA ALA A 288 7.75 -6.19 9.87
C ALA A 288 6.92 -4.89 9.79
N PRO A 289 5.90 -4.69 10.65
CA PRO A 289 4.98 -3.55 10.58
C PRO A 289 5.61 -2.23 11.11
N ILE A 290 6.88 -1.99 10.81
CA ILE A 290 7.64 -0.83 11.27
C ILE A 290 7.35 0.36 10.36
N GLY A 291 6.95 1.48 10.95
CA GLY A 291 6.64 2.72 10.22
C GLY A 291 5.34 2.68 9.40
N GLY A 292 4.49 1.65 9.55
CA GLY A 292 3.18 1.61 8.89
C GLY A 292 3.21 1.49 7.36
N GLN A 293 4.27 0.92 6.79
CA GLN A 293 4.54 0.96 5.35
C GLN A 293 3.69 -0.02 4.50
N GLY A 294 3.26 -1.16 5.05
CA GLY A 294 2.70 -2.25 4.26
C GLY A 294 1.39 -1.93 3.56
N LEU A 295 0.47 -1.25 4.25
CA LEU A 295 -0.79 -0.81 3.65
C LEU A 295 -0.55 0.16 2.48
N ASN A 296 0.34 1.13 2.69
CA ASN A 296 0.67 2.15 1.70
C ASN A 296 1.36 1.52 0.46
N LEU A 297 2.24 0.54 0.67
CA LEU A 297 2.85 -0.24 -0.40
C LEU A 297 1.80 -0.99 -1.23
N GLY A 298 0.85 -1.66 -0.56
CA GLY A 298 -0.24 -2.39 -1.21
C GLY A 298 -1.21 -1.49 -1.98
N PHE A 299 -1.44 -0.26 -1.54
CA PHE A 299 -2.23 0.70 -2.32
C PHE A 299 -1.54 1.14 -3.61
N GLY A 300 -0.23 1.32 -3.58
CA GLY A 300 0.56 1.52 -4.79
C GLY A 300 0.41 0.34 -5.76
N ASP A 301 0.34 -0.89 -5.25
CA ASP A 301 0.11 -2.07 -6.09
C ASP A 301 -1.27 -2.07 -6.74
N ALA A 302 -2.33 -1.81 -5.97
CA ALA A 302 -3.71 -1.82 -6.47
C ALA A 302 -3.91 -0.80 -7.60
N VAL A 303 -3.41 0.42 -7.43
CA VAL A 303 -3.52 1.48 -8.45
C VAL A 303 -2.67 1.16 -9.68
N ASN A 304 -1.44 0.65 -9.49
CA ASN A 304 -0.58 0.25 -10.61
C ASN A 304 -1.20 -0.90 -11.42
N LEU A 305 -1.76 -1.90 -10.74
CA LEU A 305 -2.32 -3.09 -11.36
C LEU A 305 -3.67 -2.82 -12.05
N GLY A 306 -4.54 -1.99 -11.44
CA GLY A 306 -5.92 -1.81 -11.88
C GLY A 306 -6.05 -1.38 -13.34
N TRP A 307 -5.34 -0.31 -13.74
CA TRP A 307 -5.39 0.19 -15.12
C TRP A 307 -4.72 -0.76 -16.13
N LYS A 308 -3.69 -1.50 -15.71
CA LYS A 308 -3.01 -2.50 -16.55
C LYS A 308 -3.86 -3.73 -16.80
N LEU A 309 -4.61 -4.18 -15.78
CA LEU A 309 -5.60 -5.25 -15.94
C LEU A 309 -6.72 -4.83 -16.91
N LEU A 310 -7.17 -3.58 -16.84
CA LEU A 310 -8.12 -3.03 -17.81
C LEU A 310 -7.57 -3.02 -19.23
N ALA A 311 -6.29 -2.70 -19.42
CA ALA A 311 -5.63 -2.78 -20.72
C ALA A 311 -5.51 -4.25 -21.19
N ALA A 312 -5.21 -5.18 -20.29
CA ALA A 312 -5.15 -6.62 -20.59
C ALA A 312 -6.50 -7.19 -21.04
N LEU A 313 -7.60 -6.77 -20.42
CA LEU A 313 -8.97 -7.09 -20.86
C LEU A 313 -9.29 -6.54 -22.26
N ARG A 314 -8.59 -5.48 -22.68
CA ARG A 314 -8.71 -4.85 -24.00
C ARG A 314 -7.69 -5.36 -25.03
N GLY A 315 -7.00 -6.46 -24.72
CA GLY A 315 -6.06 -7.10 -25.65
C GLY A 315 -4.61 -6.67 -25.52
N ARG A 316 -4.22 -5.99 -24.43
CA ARG A 316 -2.82 -5.63 -24.10
C ARG A 316 -2.29 -6.38 -22.86
N PRO A 317 -2.26 -7.73 -22.85
CA PRO A 317 -1.80 -8.51 -21.70
C PRO A 317 -0.29 -8.39 -21.45
N ASP A 318 0.47 -7.86 -22.41
CA ASP A 318 1.90 -7.55 -22.28
C ASP A 318 2.16 -6.46 -21.22
N LEU A 319 1.23 -5.52 -21.04
CA LEU A 319 1.36 -4.47 -20.03
C LEU A 319 1.37 -5.03 -18.60
N LEU A 320 0.77 -6.19 -18.35
CA LEU A 320 0.79 -6.81 -17.03
C LEU A 320 2.19 -7.23 -16.59
N ASP A 321 3.11 -7.48 -17.51
CA ASP A 321 4.49 -7.86 -17.15
C ASP A 321 5.24 -6.68 -16.51
N THR A 322 4.84 -5.45 -16.83
CA THR A 322 5.39 -4.25 -16.20
C THR A 322 4.96 -4.09 -14.74
N TYR A 323 3.89 -4.77 -14.30
CA TYR A 323 3.43 -4.69 -12.90
C TYR A 323 4.51 -5.16 -11.94
N GLU A 324 5.09 -6.33 -12.19
CA GLU A 324 6.15 -6.86 -11.33
C GLU A 324 7.41 -6.01 -11.40
N LEU A 325 7.83 -5.62 -12.62
CA LEU A 325 9.03 -4.81 -12.84
C LEU A 325 8.99 -3.48 -12.09
N GLU A 326 7.81 -2.87 -11.98
CA GLU A 326 7.62 -1.59 -11.31
C GLU A 326 7.41 -1.72 -9.80
N ARG A 327 6.75 -2.79 -9.34
CA ARG A 327 6.30 -2.92 -7.94
C ARG A 327 7.21 -3.78 -7.07
N ARG A 328 7.97 -4.71 -7.65
CA ARG A 328 8.96 -5.50 -6.91
C ARG A 328 10.05 -4.62 -6.28
N PRO A 329 10.68 -3.65 -6.97
CA PRO A 329 11.69 -2.78 -6.35
C PRO A 329 11.15 -1.98 -5.16
N ALA A 330 9.89 -1.55 -5.21
CA ALA A 330 9.25 -0.87 -4.09
C ALA A 330 9.14 -1.78 -2.86
N ALA A 331 8.69 -3.03 -3.05
CA ALA A 331 8.63 -4.01 -1.97
C ALA A 331 10.02 -4.35 -1.41
N GLU A 332 11.01 -4.53 -2.27
CA GLU A 332 12.41 -4.78 -1.86
C GLU A 332 12.96 -3.65 -0.99
N ASN A 333 12.72 -2.38 -1.37
CA ASN A 333 13.11 -1.22 -0.58
C ASN A 333 12.42 -1.18 0.78
N VAL A 334 11.13 -1.54 0.85
CA VAL A 334 10.38 -1.61 2.11
C VAL A 334 10.93 -2.71 3.02
N LEU A 335 11.17 -3.91 2.48
CA LEU A 335 11.76 -5.01 3.24
C LEU A 335 13.17 -4.69 3.72
N ALA A 336 14.00 -4.06 2.89
CA ALA A 336 15.36 -3.68 3.24
C ALA A 336 15.37 -2.64 4.38
N ASN A 337 14.57 -1.57 4.26
CA ASN A 337 14.57 -0.52 5.28
C ASN A 337 13.93 -0.98 6.59
N THR A 338 12.88 -1.80 6.55
CA THR A 338 12.25 -2.31 7.78
C THR A 338 13.18 -3.29 8.51
N ARG A 339 13.98 -4.09 7.79
CA ARG A 339 15.06 -4.90 8.40
C ARG A 339 16.12 -4.03 9.06
N ALA A 340 16.55 -2.95 8.41
CA ALA A 340 17.51 -2.02 8.98
C ALA A 340 16.97 -1.36 10.26
N GLN A 341 15.71 -0.90 10.24
CA GLN A 341 15.06 -0.32 11.42
C GLN A 341 14.93 -1.36 12.55
N PHE A 342 14.57 -2.60 12.23
CA PHE A 342 14.49 -3.66 13.24
C PHE A 342 15.86 -4.01 13.85
N ALA A 343 16.93 -3.98 13.06
CA ALA A 343 18.29 -4.17 13.57
C ALA A 343 18.64 -3.09 14.62
N LEU A 344 18.23 -1.84 14.37
CA LEU A 344 18.40 -0.71 15.29
C LEU A 344 17.52 -0.79 16.55
N PHE A 345 16.58 -1.74 16.65
CA PHE A 345 15.83 -2.00 17.88
C PHE A 345 16.60 -2.86 18.87
N ARG A 346 17.60 -3.62 18.42
CA ARG A 346 18.35 -4.53 19.31
C ARG A 346 19.07 -3.75 20.42
N PRO A 347 19.02 -4.22 21.68
CA PRO A 347 19.85 -3.68 22.75
C PRO A 347 21.35 -3.96 22.53
N GLY A 348 22.23 -3.10 23.07
CA GLY A 348 23.67 -3.34 23.14
C GLY A 348 24.53 -2.15 22.70
N GLU A 349 25.70 -2.00 23.32
CA GLU A 349 26.58 -0.81 23.19
C GLU A 349 26.97 -0.50 21.74
N GLN A 350 27.18 -1.52 20.90
CA GLN A 350 27.49 -1.32 19.48
C GLN A 350 26.31 -0.75 18.70
N VAL A 351 25.09 -1.20 19.01
CA VAL A 351 23.87 -0.67 18.39
C VAL A 351 23.55 0.72 18.92
N ASP A 352 23.83 0.99 20.21
CA ASP A 352 23.72 2.32 20.79
C ASP A 352 24.60 3.33 20.05
N ALA A 353 25.90 3.03 19.90
CA ALA A 353 26.81 3.90 19.16
C ALA A 353 26.40 4.10 17.69
N LEU A 354 25.86 3.06 17.03
CA LEU A 354 25.34 3.17 15.68
C LEU A 354 24.09 4.06 15.59
N ARG A 355 23.19 3.96 16.58
CA ARG A 355 22.00 4.81 16.66
C ARG A 355 22.38 6.27 16.88
N ASP A 356 23.31 6.56 17.79
CA ASP A 356 23.78 7.92 18.06
C ASP A 356 24.41 8.54 16.80
N LEU A 357 25.24 7.78 16.09
CA LEU A 357 25.80 8.21 14.82
C LEU A 357 24.70 8.50 13.79
N LEU A 358 23.77 7.56 13.59
CA LEU A 358 22.71 7.72 12.60
C LEU A 358 21.78 8.89 12.94
N ASP A 359 21.42 9.06 14.22
CA ASP A 359 20.60 10.18 14.71
C ASP A 359 21.27 11.53 14.42
N SER A 360 22.58 11.64 14.66
CA SER A 360 23.34 12.86 14.34
C SER A 360 23.38 13.18 12.83
N LEU A 361 23.26 12.16 11.98
CA LEU A 361 23.16 12.36 10.54
C LEU A 361 21.77 12.84 10.11
N LEU A 362 20.72 12.61 10.92
CA LEU A 362 19.36 13.09 10.62
C LEU A 362 19.22 14.61 10.73
N ASP A 363 20.18 15.30 11.36
CA ASP A 363 20.28 16.76 11.36
C ASP A 363 20.72 17.32 9.98
N ILE A 364 21.26 16.48 9.09
CA ILE A 364 21.58 16.85 7.72
C ILE A 364 20.30 16.77 6.88
N PRO A 365 19.79 17.90 6.34
CA PRO A 365 18.49 17.92 5.67
C PRO A 365 18.37 16.91 4.52
N GLU A 366 19.42 16.71 3.73
CA GLU A 366 19.42 15.77 2.61
C GLU A 366 19.31 14.30 3.05
N VAL A 367 19.88 13.97 4.22
CA VAL A 367 19.76 12.62 4.81
C VAL A 367 18.36 12.42 5.36
N ASN A 368 17.84 13.42 6.06
CA ASN A 368 16.48 13.42 6.59
C ASN A 368 15.46 13.21 5.47
N ASP A 369 15.50 14.05 4.43
CA ASP A 369 14.63 13.97 3.25
C ASP A 369 14.69 12.61 2.59
N ARG A 370 15.90 12.05 2.45
CA ARG A 370 16.09 10.72 1.83
C ARG A 370 15.43 9.61 2.65
N LEU A 371 15.57 9.64 3.97
CA LEU A 371 14.94 8.63 4.84
C LEU A 371 13.43 8.84 5.00
N ALA A 372 12.96 10.10 5.05
CA ALA A 372 11.55 10.45 4.99
C ALA A 372 10.92 9.93 3.69
N ALA A 373 11.61 10.11 2.56
CA ALA A 373 11.14 9.65 1.28
C ALA A 373 11.10 8.11 1.17
N LEU A 374 12.12 7.45 1.71
CA LEU A 374 12.20 5.99 1.78
C LEU A 374 11.06 5.39 2.62
N THR A 375 10.80 5.93 3.82
CA THR A 375 9.76 5.41 4.72
C THR A 375 8.35 5.71 4.25
N THR A 376 8.15 6.74 3.43
CA THR A 376 6.86 7.11 2.84
C THR A 376 6.66 6.60 1.42
N SER A 377 7.67 5.94 0.83
CA SER A 377 7.70 5.52 -0.59
C SER A 377 7.41 6.66 -1.58
N SER A 378 7.71 7.91 -1.20
CA SER A 378 7.32 9.10 -1.97
C SER A 378 8.25 9.41 -3.14
N THR A 379 9.44 8.82 -3.19
CA THR A 379 10.40 8.96 -4.32
C THR A 379 10.50 7.69 -5.17
N LEU A 380 9.50 6.81 -5.11
CA LEU A 380 9.44 5.68 -6.03
C LEU A 380 9.37 6.19 -7.48
N THR A 381 10.35 5.80 -8.27
CA THR A 381 10.48 6.07 -9.70
C THR A 381 10.50 4.73 -10.42
N TYR A 382 9.76 4.64 -11.53
CA TYR A 382 9.78 3.47 -12.40
C TYR A 382 10.88 3.62 -13.45
N ASP A 383 11.60 2.54 -13.73
CA ASP A 383 12.54 2.47 -14.85
C ASP A 383 11.75 2.34 -16.16
N LEU A 384 11.39 3.48 -16.74
CA LEU A 384 10.62 3.57 -17.99
C LEU A 384 11.52 4.07 -19.13
N PRO A 385 11.26 3.65 -20.39
CA PRO A 385 12.01 4.15 -21.53
C PRO A 385 11.88 5.68 -21.68
N GLY A 386 13.00 6.36 -21.86
CA GLY A 386 13.09 7.80 -22.07
C GLY A 386 14.27 8.42 -21.31
N GLU A 387 14.81 9.53 -21.82
CA GLU A 387 15.99 10.18 -21.22
C GLU A 387 15.63 11.35 -20.29
N HIS A 388 14.37 11.83 -20.33
CA HIS A 388 13.97 12.98 -19.52
C HIS A 388 13.95 12.61 -18.03
N PRO A 389 14.57 13.40 -17.12
CA PRO A 389 14.68 13.07 -15.69
C PRO A 389 13.34 12.88 -14.94
N LEU A 390 12.26 13.46 -15.46
CA LEU A 390 10.90 13.28 -14.91
C LEU A 390 10.25 11.94 -15.29
N THR A 391 10.74 11.27 -16.34
CA THR A 391 10.18 10.01 -16.82
C THR A 391 10.26 8.95 -15.71
N GLY A 392 9.14 8.29 -15.47
CA GLY A 392 8.99 7.30 -14.39
C GLY A 392 8.74 7.89 -13.01
N THR A 393 8.90 9.20 -12.80
CA THR A 393 8.60 9.85 -11.52
C THR A 393 7.10 10.08 -11.37
N PHE A 394 6.65 10.32 -10.14
CA PHE A 394 5.27 10.66 -9.86
C PHE A 394 5.08 12.17 -9.81
N LEU A 395 4.01 12.63 -10.43
CA LEU A 395 3.67 14.04 -10.40
C LEU A 395 2.70 14.32 -9.24
N ALA A 396 3.20 15.04 -8.23
CA ALA A 396 2.35 15.60 -7.18
C ALA A 396 1.30 16.54 -7.78
N ASP A 397 0.21 16.78 -7.04
CA ASP A 397 -0.88 17.60 -7.54
C ASP A 397 -0.42 19.01 -7.94
N LEU A 398 -0.91 19.47 -9.08
CA LEU A 398 -0.50 20.72 -9.72
C LEU A 398 -1.74 21.60 -9.92
N PRO A 399 -1.73 22.87 -9.48
CA PRO A 399 -2.80 23.81 -9.84
C PRO A 399 -2.73 24.12 -11.33
N LEU A 400 -3.87 24.00 -12.00
CA LEU A 400 -4.00 24.15 -13.45
C LEU A 400 -5.12 25.15 -13.77
N THR A 401 -5.00 25.80 -14.92
CA THR A 401 -6.11 26.51 -15.56
C THR A 401 -6.36 25.88 -16.93
N VAL A 402 -7.57 25.38 -17.16
CA VAL A 402 -8.01 24.76 -18.41
C VAL A 402 -9.22 25.54 -18.90
N ASP A 403 -9.20 26.01 -20.16
CA ASP A 403 -10.27 26.85 -20.75
C ASP A 403 -10.69 28.05 -19.88
N GLY A 404 -9.72 28.68 -19.21
CA GLY A 404 -9.93 29.81 -18.31
C GLY A 404 -10.55 29.45 -16.95
N ARG A 405 -10.70 28.17 -16.62
CA ARG A 405 -11.24 27.69 -15.33
C ARG A 405 -10.15 27.05 -14.47
N PRO A 406 -10.08 27.37 -13.17
CA PRO A 406 -9.16 26.71 -12.26
C PRO A 406 -9.57 25.24 -12.06
N THR A 407 -8.58 24.36 -12.06
CA THR A 407 -8.69 22.93 -11.76
C THR A 407 -7.34 22.43 -11.19
N ARG A 408 -7.18 21.13 -11.01
CA ARG A 408 -5.95 20.50 -10.53
C ARG A 408 -5.68 19.19 -11.26
N LEU A 409 -4.42 18.78 -11.32
CA LEU A 409 -4.04 17.48 -11.91
C LEU A 409 -4.85 16.32 -11.31
N ALA A 410 -5.00 16.30 -9.98
CA ALA A 410 -5.75 15.27 -9.29
C ALA A 410 -7.18 15.15 -9.82
N GLU A 411 -7.83 16.26 -10.18
CA GLU A 411 -9.19 16.27 -10.71
C GLU A 411 -9.29 15.67 -12.12
N LEU A 412 -8.29 15.92 -12.97
CA LEU A 412 -8.21 15.33 -14.31
C LEU A 412 -8.05 13.79 -14.24
N LEU A 413 -7.29 13.30 -13.25
CA LEU A 413 -7.03 11.87 -13.05
C LEU A 413 -8.19 11.10 -12.36
N ARG A 414 -9.24 11.79 -11.87
CA ARG A 414 -10.42 11.13 -11.24
C ARG A 414 -11.17 10.18 -12.16
N THR A 415 -10.97 10.29 -13.46
CA THR A 415 -11.55 9.40 -14.46
C THR A 415 -10.87 8.03 -14.54
N GLY A 416 -9.70 7.86 -13.90
CA GLY A 416 -8.88 6.65 -14.04
C GLY A 416 -8.24 6.49 -15.42
N LYS A 417 -8.17 7.57 -16.22
CA LYS A 417 -7.51 7.62 -17.53
C LYS A 417 -6.21 8.40 -17.44
N GLY A 418 -5.26 8.08 -18.32
CA GLY A 418 -4.08 8.89 -18.51
C GLY A 418 -4.44 10.21 -19.21
N VAL A 419 -3.51 11.17 -19.16
CA VAL A 419 -3.68 12.50 -19.76
C VAL A 419 -2.36 13.00 -20.32
N LEU A 420 -2.40 13.67 -21.47
CA LEU A 420 -1.29 14.50 -21.95
C LEU A 420 -1.57 15.95 -21.53
N LEU A 421 -0.76 16.48 -20.61
CA LEU A 421 -0.78 17.91 -20.30
C LEU A 421 0.14 18.65 -21.27
N ASP A 422 -0.43 19.62 -21.97
CA ASP A 422 0.32 20.53 -22.84
C ASP A 422 0.29 21.94 -22.24
N PHE A 423 1.48 22.47 -21.92
CA PHE A 423 1.66 23.84 -21.42
C PHE A 423 2.10 24.80 -22.51
N THR A 424 2.14 24.34 -23.76
CA THR A 424 2.53 25.10 -24.95
C THR A 424 1.32 25.36 -25.86
N ASP A 425 1.57 25.93 -27.04
CA ASP A 425 0.59 26.06 -28.12
C ASP A 425 0.79 24.94 -29.18
N ALA A 426 1.36 23.80 -28.80
CA ALA A 426 1.54 22.67 -29.70
C ALA A 426 0.19 22.05 -30.10
N ASP A 427 0.17 21.42 -31.26
CA ASP A 427 -0.99 20.69 -31.76
C ASP A 427 -0.73 19.19 -31.69
N PHE A 428 -1.11 18.60 -30.57
CA PHE A 428 -1.14 17.15 -30.41
C PHE A 428 -2.52 16.64 -30.79
N ASP A 429 -2.62 15.87 -31.87
CA ASP A 429 -3.83 15.13 -32.24
C ASP A 429 -3.64 13.65 -31.92
N LEU A 430 -4.17 13.23 -30.76
CA LEU A 430 -3.96 11.90 -30.19
C LEU A 430 -5.32 11.31 -29.78
N ALA A 431 -5.71 10.21 -30.40
CA ALA A 431 -7.02 9.60 -30.17
C ALA A 431 -7.06 8.75 -28.88
N GLU A 432 -5.91 8.22 -28.47
CA GLU A 432 -5.80 7.23 -27.38
C GLU A 432 -5.78 7.86 -25.99
N VAL A 433 -5.33 9.12 -25.89
CA VAL A 433 -5.17 9.83 -24.61
C VAL A 433 -5.75 11.23 -24.72
N PRO A 434 -6.57 11.69 -23.76
CA PRO A 434 -7.05 13.06 -23.75
C PRO A 434 -5.87 14.05 -23.65
N VAL A 435 -5.82 14.97 -24.60
CA VAL A 435 -4.89 16.11 -24.59
C VAL A 435 -5.57 17.27 -23.88
N VAL A 436 -4.93 17.78 -22.84
CA VAL A 436 -5.44 18.90 -22.05
C VAL A 436 -4.44 20.05 -22.14
N ARG A 437 -4.84 21.11 -22.86
CA ARG A 437 -4.11 22.39 -22.85
C ARG A 437 -4.34 23.07 -21.50
N ALA A 438 -3.28 23.23 -20.73
CA ALA A 438 -3.34 23.76 -19.38
C ALA A 438 -2.32 24.89 -19.19
N ARG A 439 -2.62 25.81 -18.27
CA ARG A 439 -1.65 26.80 -17.78
C ARG A 439 -1.38 26.58 -16.30
N THR A 440 -0.13 26.79 -15.90
CA THR A 440 0.31 26.78 -14.51
C THR A 440 1.49 27.76 -14.38
N GLU A 441 1.77 28.25 -13.17
CA GLU A 441 2.81 29.27 -12.96
C GLU A 441 4.21 28.74 -13.27
N ASN A 442 4.50 27.50 -12.87
CA ASN A 442 5.81 26.87 -13.02
C ASN A 442 5.67 25.46 -13.62
N PRO A 443 5.48 25.34 -14.96
CA PRO A 443 5.33 24.04 -15.58
C PRO A 443 6.64 23.23 -15.43
N PRO A 444 6.58 21.97 -14.97
CA PRO A 444 7.77 21.13 -14.77
C PRO A 444 8.47 20.72 -16.08
N ALA A 445 7.72 20.70 -17.19
CA ALA A 445 8.19 20.50 -18.55
C ALA A 445 7.19 21.14 -19.53
N PRO A 446 7.54 21.38 -20.81
CA PRO A 446 6.61 21.92 -21.80
C PRO A 446 5.36 21.06 -22.01
N ALA A 447 5.51 19.73 -21.98
CA ALA A 447 4.40 18.78 -22.04
C ALA A 447 4.73 17.50 -21.25
N LEU A 448 3.70 16.83 -20.72
CA LEU A 448 3.82 15.64 -19.89
C LEU A 448 2.74 14.61 -20.22
N LEU A 449 3.14 13.38 -20.55
CA LEU A 449 2.23 12.24 -20.66
C LEU A 449 2.17 11.54 -19.30
N ILE A 450 1.00 11.52 -18.68
CA ILE A 450 0.79 11.01 -17.33
C ILE A 450 -0.10 9.77 -17.40
N ARG A 451 0.36 8.68 -16.77
CA ARG A 451 -0.39 7.43 -16.64
C ARG A 451 -1.58 7.57 -15.67
N PRO A 452 -2.57 6.65 -15.73
CA PRO A 452 -3.68 6.63 -14.77
C PRO A 452 -3.27 6.60 -13.29
N ASP A 453 -2.07 6.10 -12.99
CA ASP A 453 -1.50 6.00 -11.64
C ASP A 453 -0.61 7.19 -11.24
N GLY A 454 -0.68 8.29 -11.99
CA GLY A 454 0.01 9.55 -11.69
C GLY A 454 1.51 9.56 -12.02
N HIS A 455 2.05 8.48 -12.59
CA HIS A 455 3.45 8.44 -13.02
C HIS A 455 3.61 9.01 -14.44
N ILE A 456 4.69 9.74 -14.65
CA ILE A 456 5.02 10.37 -15.93
C ILE A 456 5.59 9.29 -16.86
N ALA A 457 4.88 8.99 -17.95
CA ALA A 457 5.34 8.05 -18.98
C ALA A 457 6.29 8.70 -19.99
N TRP A 458 6.19 10.02 -20.18
CA TRP A 458 7.04 10.80 -21.07
C TRP A 458 6.96 12.28 -20.70
N ALA A 459 8.04 13.02 -20.95
CA ALA A 459 8.11 14.46 -20.75
C ALA A 459 8.90 15.11 -21.90
N ALA A 460 8.41 16.27 -22.36
CA ALA A 460 9.07 17.02 -23.42
C ALA A 460 10.39 17.63 -22.93
N GLY A 461 11.48 17.45 -23.69
CA GLY A 461 12.75 18.12 -23.43
C GLY A 461 12.75 19.61 -23.82
N PRO A 462 13.68 20.43 -23.26
CA PRO A 462 13.77 21.87 -23.56
C PRO A 462 14.07 22.20 -25.04
N GLU A 463 14.76 21.32 -25.75
CA GLU A 463 15.18 21.53 -27.16
C GLU A 463 14.35 20.72 -28.18
N GLY A 464 13.18 20.21 -27.77
CA GLY A 464 12.32 19.40 -28.62
C GLY A 464 12.79 17.94 -28.68
N SER A 465 12.39 17.15 -27.67
CA SER A 465 12.55 15.69 -27.71
C SER A 465 11.65 15.06 -28.77
N ASP A 466 11.91 13.80 -29.11
CA ASP A 466 10.96 12.96 -29.85
C ASP A 466 9.58 13.07 -29.17
N GLY A 467 8.54 13.29 -29.99
CA GLY A 467 7.16 13.48 -29.51
C GLY A 467 6.64 12.26 -28.73
N PRO A 468 5.46 12.36 -28.09
CA PRO A 468 4.96 11.33 -27.17
C PRO A 468 4.55 10.01 -27.86
N GLY A 469 4.70 9.87 -29.18
CA GLY A 469 4.14 8.77 -29.98
C GLY A 469 4.60 7.37 -29.54
N GLU A 470 5.89 7.18 -29.25
CA GLU A 470 6.38 5.87 -28.77
C GLU A 470 5.82 5.53 -27.37
N ALA A 471 5.77 6.52 -26.48
CA ALA A 471 5.21 6.34 -25.14
C ALA A 471 3.71 6.05 -25.21
N ILE A 472 2.97 6.73 -26.08
CA ILE A 472 1.54 6.47 -26.30
C ILE A 472 1.33 5.05 -26.80
N LYS A 473 2.07 4.64 -27.84
CA LYS A 473 1.99 3.28 -28.36
C LYS A 473 2.30 2.24 -27.30
N ARG A 474 3.34 2.48 -26.48
CA ARG A 474 3.72 1.57 -25.41
C ARG A 474 2.61 1.42 -24.37
N TRP A 475 2.08 2.52 -23.87
CA TRP A 475 1.25 2.54 -22.66
C TRP A 475 -0.27 2.56 -22.91
N PHE A 476 -0.72 2.98 -24.10
CA PHE A 476 -2.13 3.24 -24.37
C PHE A 476 -2.70 2.60 -25.64
N SER A 477 -1.87 2.16 -26.60
CA SER A 477 -2.34 1.64 -27.92
C SER A 477 -2.24 0.14 -28.11
#